data_AF-A0A929UHU0-F1
#
_entry.id   AF-A0A929UHU0-F1
#
_cell.length_a   1.000
_cell.length_b   1.000
_cell.length_c   1.000
_cell.angle_alpha   90.00
_cell.angle_beta   90.00
_cell.angle_gamma   90.00
#
_symmetry.space_group_name_H-M   'P 1'
#
loop_
_entity.id
_entity.type
_entity.pdbx_description
1 polymer ?
#
loop_
_entity_poly.entity_id
_entity_poly.type
_entity_poly.pdbx_seq_one_letter_code
_entity_poly.pdbx_strand_id
1 'polypeptide(L)'
;FSCRTDYKKNQYVYFTVPQDGGWSASVDGKPVSILRSGGMMLIPVPAGNHQILCTYLTPGFTMGCILTMIGGLCAGWIFVRHGARGRKRQEE
;
A
#
# COMPACT_ATOMS: atom_id res chain seq x y z
N PHE A 1 -5.49 7.13 9.29
CA PHE A 1 -6.03 7.86 10.45
C PHE A 1 -4.96 7.95 11.53
N SER A 2 -5.08 8.90 12.45
CA SER A 2 -4.12 9.08 13.55
C SER A 2 -4.83 9.24 14.90
N CYS A 3 -4.22 8.75 15.97
CA CYS A 3 -4.65 9.03 17.34
C CYS A 3 -3.43 9.25 18.25
N ARG A 4 -3.70 9.76 19.46
CA ARG A 4 -2.70 9.90 20.52
C ARG A 4 -3.15 9.12 21.74
N THR A 5 -2.18 8.56 22.44
CA THR A 5 -2.40 7.81 23.68
C THR A 5 -1.46 8.33 24.74
N ASP A 6 -1.89 8.28 26.00
CA ASP A 6 -1.05 8.52 27.16
C ASP A 6 -1.26 7.37 28.14
N TYR A 7 -0.37 6.38 28.08
CA TYR A 7 -0.47 5.18 28.89
C TYR A 7 0.57 5.16 30.00
N LYS A 8 0.13 4.84 31.23
CA LYS A 8 1.04 4.69 32.38
C LYS A 8 1.94 3.45 32.30
N LYS A 9 1.59 2.48 31.45
CA LYS A 9 2.29 1.21 31.26
C LYS A 9 2.15 0.77 29.81
N ASN A 10 2.97 -0.18 29.37
CA ASN A 10 2.84 -0.78 28.05
C ASN A 10 1.45 -1.40 27.90
N GLN A 11 0.77 -1.05 26.82
CA GLN A 11 -0.60 -1.45 26.54
C GLN A 11 -0.75 -1.82 25.07
N TYR A 12 -1.88 -2.43 24.74
CA TYR A 12 -2.28 -2.62 23.36
C TYR A 12 -3.48 -1.75 23.04
N VAL A 13 -3.49 -1.18 21.84
CA VAL A 13 -4.62 -0.45 21.30
C VAL A 13 -5.35 -1.36 20.33
N TYR A 14 -6.59 -1.71 20.68
CA TYR A 14 -7.47 -2.48 19.82
C TYR A 14 -8.29 -1.51 18.96
N PHE A 15 -8.21 -1.66 17.65
CA PHE A 15 -9.05 -0.94 16.71
C PHE A 15 -10.04 -1.93 16.11
N THR A 16 -11.33 -1.59 16.09
CA THR A 16 -12.40 -2.35 15.41
C THR A 16 -12.33 -2.19 13.89
N VAL A 17 -11.12 -2.07 13.35
CA VAL A 17 -10.84 -1.98 11.93
C VAL A 17 -10.25 -3.33 11.54
N PRO A 18 -10.80 -3.99 10.51
CA PRO A 18 -10.37 -5.32 10.12
C PRO A 18 -8.94 -5.28 9.57
N GLN A 19 -8.15 -6.28 9.96
CA GLN A 19 -6.80 -6.45 9.45
C GLN A 19 -6.82 -7.27 8.16
N ASP A 20 -7.05 -6.56 7.05
CA ASP A 20 -7.20 -7.14 5.70
C ASP A 20 -5.88 -7.11 4.89
N GLY A 21 -4.75 -6.79 5.52
CA GLY A 21 -3.42 -6.82 4.90
C GLY A 21 -3.00 -5.54 4.16
N GLY A 22 -3.92 -4.59 3.98
CA GLY A 22 -3.61 -3.27 3.43
C GLY A 22 -3.16 -2.23 4.47
N TRP A 23 -3.19 -2.58 5.76
CA TRP A 23 -2.89 -1.64 6.83
C TRP A 23 -1.42 -1.67 7.23
N SER A 24 -0.86 -0.48 7.44
CA SER A 24 0.45 -0.26 8.05
C SER A 24 0.30 0.71 9.21
N ALA A 25 1.07 0.51 10.28
CA ALA A 25 1.02 1.37 11.46
C ALA A 25 2.41 1.84 11.86
N SER A 26 2.45 3.01 12.48
CA SER A 26 3.65 3.59 13.09
C SER A 26 3.31 4.22 14.43
N VAL A 27 4.27 4.14 15.36
CA VAL A 27 4.24 4.82 16.67
C VAL A 27 5.38 5.83 16.66
N ASP A 28 5.05 7.11 16.78
CA ASP A 28 5.99 8.24 16.66
C ASP A 28 6.85 8.17 15.39
N GLY A 29 6.23 7.79 14.27
CA GLY A 29 6.90 7.64 12.97
C GLY A 29 7.74 6.37 12.82
N LYS A 30 7.90 5.55 13.87
CA LYS A 30 8.58 4.25 13.77
C LYS A 30 7.58 3.17 13.35
N PRO A 31 7.83 2.41 12.27
CA PRO A 31 6.96 1.32 11.86
C PRO A 31 6.80 0.29 12.97
N VAL A 32 5.57 -0.15 13.20
CA VAL A 32 5.25 -1.20 14.17
C VAL A 32 4.43 -2.31 13.53
N SER A 33 4.61 -3.54 14.02
CA SER A 33 3.82 -4.67 13.57
C SER A 33 2.40 -4.58 14.14
N ILE A 34 1.40 -4.72 13.26
CA ILE A 34 0.00 -4.79 13.65
C ILE A 34 -0.34 -6.27 13.90
N LEU A 35 -0.70 -6.60 15.14
CA LEU A 35 -1.19 -7.94 15.49
C LEU A 35 -2.65 -8.09 15.05
N ARG A 36 -3.02 -9.30 14.64
CA ARG A 36 -4.40 -9.64 14.30
C ARG A 36 -5.05 -10.35 15.49
N SER A 37 -6.10 -9.77 16.04
CA SER A 37 -6.88 -10.36 17.15
C SER A 37 -8.37 -10.33 16.84
N GLY A 38 -9.00 -11.50 16.75
CA GLY A 38 -10.41 -11.60 16.34
C GLY A 38 -10.70 -11.03 14.95
N GLY A 39 -9.72 -11.04 14.05
CA GLY A 39 -9.84 -10.44 12.71
C GLY A 39 -9.53 -8.93 12.64
N MET A 40 -9.39 -8.27 13.79
CA MET A 40 -9.18 -6.83 13.89
C MET A 40 -7.73 -6.47 14.19
N MET A 41 -7.41 -5.18 14.09
CA MET A 41 -6.08 -4.63 14.38
C MET A 41 -5.83 -4.44 15.88
N LEU A 42 -4.68 -4.93 16.34
CA LEU A 42 -4.15 -4.73 17.69
C LEU A 42 -2.72 -4.20 17.60
N ILE A 43 -2.45 -3.04 18.17
CA ILE A 43 -1.15 -2.36 18.07
C ILE A 43 -0.49 -2.26 19.45
N PRO A 44 0.75 -2.76 19.64
CA PRO A 44 1.48 -2.58 20.89
C PRO A 44 1.97 -1.13 21.00
N VAL A 45 1.73 -0.50 22.15
CA VAL A 45 2.14 0.89 22.42
C VAL A 45 2.85 0.95 23.77
N PRO A 46 4.08 1.50 23.81
CA PRO A 46 4.81 1.66 25.05
C PRO A 46 4.12 2.67 26.00
N ALA A 47 4.55 2.67 27.26
CA ALA A 47 4.13 3.68 28.22
C ALA A 47 4.63 5.07 27.82
N GLY A 48 3.78 6.07 27.99
CA GLY A 48 4.05 7.47 27.67
C GLY A 48 3.07 8.05 26.66
N ASN A 49 3.38 9.28 26.22
CA ASN A 49 2.63 9.97 25.19
C ASN A 49 3.15 9.56 23.83
N HIS A 50 2.28 8.93 23.04
CA HIS A 50 2.64 8.42 21.73
C HIS A 50 1.59 8.78 20.70
N GLN A 51 2.05 9.10 19.49
CA GLN A 51 1.18 9.27 18.33
C GLN A 51 1.20 7.99 17.48
N ILE A 52 0.00 7.45 17.24
CA ILE A 52 -0.18 6.28 16.40
C ILE A 52 -0.74 6.76 15.06
N LEU A 53 -0.07 6.39 13.97
CA LEU A 53 -0.52 6.67 12.61
C LEU A 53 -0.72 5.36 11.87
N CYS A 54 -1.96 5.13 11.42
CA CYS A 54 -2.35 3.98 10.62
C CYS A 54 -2.67 4.43 9.18
N THR A 55 -2.00 3.84 8.21
CA THR A 55 -2.15 4.13 6.78
C THR A 55 -2.67 2.89 6.06
N TYR A 56 -3.59 3.08 5.12
CA TYR A 56 -4.10 2.01 4.29
C TYR A 56 -3.58 2.15 2.86
N LEU A 57 -3.12 1.03 2.32
CA LEU A 57 -2.81 0.88 0.91
C LEU A 57 -3.56 -0.36 0.41
N THR A 58 -4.38 -0.19 -0.63
CA THR A 58 -5.14 -1.30 -1.21
C THR A 58 -4.19 -2.40 -1.68
N PRO A 59 -4.31 -3.64 -1.16
CA PRO A 59 -3.52 -4.77 -1.61
C PRO A 59 -3.68 -4.95 -3.13
N GLY A 60 -2.56 -5.08 -3.85
CA GLY A 60 -2.57 -5.24 -5.30
C GLY A 60 -2.60 -3.93 -6.11
N PHE A 61 -2.71 -2.75 -5.48
CA PHE A 61 -2.58 -1.47 -6.20
C PHE A 61 -1.23 -1.37 -6.93
N THR A 62 -0.15 -1.72 -6.24
CA THR A 62 1.22 -1.75 -6.80
C THR A 62 1.34 -2.75 -7.95
N MET A 63 0.74 -3.94 -7.81
CA MET A 63 0.73 -4.95 -8.88
C MET A 63 -0.06 -4.46 -10.10
N GLY A 64 -1.21 -3.82 -9.88
CA GLY A 64 -2.00 -3.20 -10.95
C GLY A 64 -1.20 -2.16 -11.73
N CYS A 65 -0.51 -1.25 -11.03
CA CYS A 65 0.35 -0.25 -11.68
C CYS A 65 1.45 -0.89 -12.54
N ILE A 66 2.08 -1.97 -12.05
CA ILE A 66 3.11 -2.70 -12.81
C ILE A 66 2.51 -3.33 -14.08
N LEU A 67 1.35 -3.99 -13.97
CA LEU A 67 0.68 -4.61 -15.11
C LEU A 67 0.27 -3.58 -16.16
N THR A 68 -0.27 -2.42 -15.75
CA THR A 68 -0.61 -1.33 -16.66
C THR A 68 0.63 -0.80 -17.39
N MET A 69 1.75 -0.64 -16.68
CA MET A 69 3.00 -0.17 -17.30
C MET A 69 3.52 -1.16 -18.34
N ILE A 70 3.54 -2.46 -18.02
CA ILE A 70 3.96 -3.52 -18.95
C ILE A 70 3.03 -3.55 -20.17
N GLY A 71 1.71 -3.51 -19.95
CA GLY A 71 0.72 -3.49 -21.03
C GLY A 71 0.89 -2.29 -21.95
N GLY A 72 1.12 -1.10 -21.40
CA GLY A 72 1.39 0.12 -22.15
C GLY A 72 2.69 0.04 -22.99
N LEU A 73 3.76 -0.51 -22.41
CA LEU A 73 5.02 -0.73 -23.13
C LEU A 73 4.85 -1.70 -24.30
N CYS A 74 4.15 -2.81 -24.08
CA CYS A 74 3.85 -3.79 -25.12
C CYS A 74 2.99 -3.18 -26.24
N ALA A 75 1.93 -2.45 -25.90
CA ALA A 75 1.06 -1.79 -26.86
C ALA A 75 1.82 -0.72 -27.68
N GLY A 76 2.63 0.10 -27.01
CA GLY A 76 3.49 1.10 -27.66
C GLY A 76 4.49 0.46 -28.63
N TRP A 77 5.12 -0.64 -28.23
CA TRP A 77 6.06 -1.37 -29.09
C TRP A 77 5.38 -1.94 -30.34
N ILE A 78 4.19 -2.54 -30.19
CA ILE A 78 3.38 -3.04 -31.32
C ILE A 78 3.01 -1.88 -32.27
N PHE A 79 2.55 -0.76 -31.71
CA PHE A 79 2.13 0.41 -32.48
C PHE A 79 3.28 0.97 -33.33
N VAL A 80 4.48 1.10 -32.76
CA VAL A 80 5.68 1.55 -33.48
C VAL A 80 6.05 0.59 -34.62
N ARG A 81 6.00 -0.74 -34.39
CA ARG A 81 6.29 -1.72 -35.45
C ARG A 81 5.27 -1.73 -36.58
N HIS A 82 3.98 -1.61 -36.26
CA HIS A 82 2.92 -1.55 -37.28
C HIS A 82 2.92 -0.23 -38.05
N GLY A 83 3.16 0.91 -37.38
CA GLY A 83 3.32 2.21 -38.04
C GLY A 83 4.53 2.25 -39.00
N ALA A 84 5.64 1.62 -38.62
CA ALA A 84 6.82 1.51 -39.49
C ALA A 84 6.60 0.59 -40.71
N ARG A 85 5.73 -0.43 -40.58
CA ARG A 85 5.43 -1.39 -41.66
C ARG A 85 4.45 -0.82 -42.69
N GLY A 86 3.53 0.06 -42.28
CA GLY A 86 2.64 0.78 -43.20
C GLY A 86 3.35 1.79 -44.08
N ARG A 87 4.41 2.44 -43.56
CA ARG A 87 5.16 3.47 -44.30
C ARG A 87 6.03 2.92 -45.44
N LYS A 88 6.55 1.69 -45.32
CA LYS A 88 7.35 1.05 -46.38
C LYS A 88 6.54 0.60 -47.60
N ARG A 89 5.21 0.49 -47.52
CA ARG A 89 4.35 0.00 -48.61
C ARG A 89 3.90 1.10 -49.58
N GLN A 90 4.20 2.37 -49.29
CA GLN A 90 3.91 3.51 -50.17
C GLN A 90 5.13 3.96 -51.00
N GLU A 91 6.32 3.36 -50.78
CA GLU A 91 7.55 3.67 -51.52
C GLU A 91 7.89 2.66 -52.63
N GLU A 92 7.10 1.58 -52.79
CA GLU A 92 7.12 0.64 -53.93
C GLU A 92 5.98 0.94 -54.91
#